data_AF-A0A431KJ90-F1
#
_entry.id   AF-A0A431KJ90-F1
#
_cell.length_a   1.000
_cell.length_b   1.000
_cell.length_c   1.000
_cell.angle_alpha   90.00
_cell.angle_beta   90.00
_cell.angle_gamma   90.00
#
_symmetry.space_group_name_H-M   'P 1'
#
loop_
_entity.id
_entity.type
_entity.pdbx_description
1 polymer ?
#
loop_
_entity_poly.entity_id
_entity_poly.type
_entity_poly.pdbx_seq_one_letter_code
_entity_poly.pdbx_strand_id
1 'polypeptide(L)' 'MIPEGLFVDWSGDLRKTTDPGGGFVCEVDLPARYVGVKTSKGVLMHEATFYKDQAAVNKAGIKAQLVPGSQPWGEQL' A
#
# COMPACT_ATOMS: atom_id res chain seq x y z
N MET A 1 5.12 -3.95 -15.05
CA MET A 1 5.62 -2.91 -14.12
C MET A 1 4.46 -2.54 -13.22
N ILE A 2 4.66 -2.49 -11.90
CA ILE A 2 3.59 -2.12 -10.95
C ILE A 2 3.44 -0.59 -11.02
N PRO A 3 2.24 -0.03 -11.22
CA PRO A 3 2.02 1.41 -11.17
C PRO A 3 2.50 2.01 -9.85
N GLU A 4 3.32 3.06 -9.92
CA GLU A 4 3.83 3.77 -8.76
C GLU A 4 2.73 4.60 -8.09
N GLY A 5 2.60 4.44 -6.78
CA GLY A 5 1.71 5.22 -5.94
C GLY A 5 1.75 4.75 -4.50
N LEU A 6 0.74 5.16 -3.76
CA LEU A 6 0.64 5.02 -2.31
C LEU A 6 -0.68 4.36 -1.92
N PHE A 7 -0.67 3.66 -0.79
CA PHE A 7 -1.85 3.08 -0.16
C PHE A 7 -1.64 3.03 1.36
N VAL A 8 -2.75 2.95 2.09
CA VAL A 8 -2.72 2.80 3.55
C VAL A 8 -2.85 1.32 3.91
N ASP A 9 -1.95 0.81 4.76
CA ASP A 9 -2.00 -0.56 5.26
C ASP A 9 -2.97 -0.71 6.46
N TRP A 10 -3.07 -1.91 7.03
CA TRP A 10 -3.91 -2.15 8.21
C TRP A 10 -3.40 -1.49 9.50
N SER A 11 -2.12 -1.15 9.58
CA SER A 11 -1.52 -0.43 10.69
C SER A 11 -1.75 1.08 10.59
N GLY A 12 -2.31 1.56 9.47
CA GLY A 12 -2.49 2.99 9.20
C GLY A 12 -1.24 3.65 8.61
N ASP A 13 -0.22 2.88 8.25
CA ASP A 13 0.99 3.37 7.60
C ASP A 13 0.74 3.56 6.10
N LEU A 14 1.33 4.62 5.55
CA LEU A 14 1.34 4.87 4.13
C LEU A 14 2.52 4.14 3.51
N ARG A 15 2.26 3.33 2.47
CA ARG A 15 3.27 2.49 1.81
C ARG A 15 3.28 2.72 0.31
N LYS A 16 4.40 2.38 -0.33
CA LYS A 16 4.55 2.45 -1.79
C LYS A 16 4.06 1.15 -2.43
N THR A 17 3.39 1.25 -3.56
CA THR A 17 3.02 0.06 -4.37
C THR A 17 4.22 -0.71 -4.90
N THR A 18 5.37 -0.05 -5.03
CA THR A 18 6.65 -0.65 -5.45
C THR A 18 7.51 -1.16 -4.30
N ASP A 19 7.17 -0.81 -3.06
CA ASP A 19 7.87 -1.25 -1.85
C ASP A 19 6.86 -1.42 -0.69
N PRO A 20 5.94 -2.39 -0.78
CA PRO A 20 4.93 -2.59 0.25
C PRO A 20 5.51 -3.21 1.53
N GLY A 21 6.72 -3.76 1.51
CA GLY A 21 7.33 -4.43 2.66
C GLY A 21 6.74 -5.81 2.97
N GLY A 22 7.26 -6.48 4.01
CA GLY A 22 6.73 -7.75 4.51
C GLY A 22 6.83 -8.96 3.56
N GLY A 23 7.58 -8.85 2.45
CA GLY A 23 7.63 -9.87 1.40
C GLY A 23 6.40 -9.90 0.49
N PHE A 24 5.56 -8.86 0.55
CA PHE A 24 4.38 -8.72 -0.28
C PHE A 24 4.67 -8.05 -1.63
N VAL A 25 3.72 -8.18 -2.55
CA VAL A 25 3.71 -7.53 -3.87
C VAL A 25 2.34 -6.88 -4.10
N CYS A 26 2.30 -5.78 -4.84
CA CYS A 26 1.05 -5.09 -5.17
C CYS A 26 0.57 -5.42 -6.59
N GLU A 27 -0.73 -5.63 -6.70
CA GLU A 27 -1.49 -5.50 -7.94
C GLU A 27 -2.29 -4.20 -7.89
N VAL A 28 -2.29 -3.42 -8.97
CA VAL A 28 -2.95 -2.11 -9.01
C VAL A 28 -3.88 -2.04 -10.20
N ASP A 29 -5.14 -1.68 -9.94
CA ASP A 29 -6.12 -1.29 -10.95
C ASP A 29 -6.38 0.21 -10.83
N LEU A 30 -5.87 0.98 -11.79
CA LEU A 30 -5.97 2.43 -11.80
C LEU A 30 -7.41 2.93 -12.03
N PRO A 31 -8.19 2.41 -13.01
CA PRO A 31 -9.62 2.73 -13.14
C PRO A 31 -10.42 2.56 -11.84
N ALA A 32 -10.21 1.46 -11.12
CA ALA A 32 -10.89 1.18 -9.86
C ALA A 32 -10.25 1.89 -8.64
N ARG A 33 -9.09 2.52 -8.83
CA ARG A 33 -8.23 3.04 -7.75
C ARG A 33 -7.97 1.99 -6.67
N TYR A 34 -7.70 0.76 -7.07
CA TYR A 34 -7.55 -0.39 -6.20
C TYR A 34 -6.09 -0.81 -6.09
N VAL A 35 -5.69 -1.23 -4.88
CA VAL A 35 -4.44 -1.92 -4.60
C VAL A 35 -4.75 -3.23 -3.89
N GLY A 36 -4.39 -4.34 -4.52
CA GLY A 36 -4.38 -5.67 -3.89
C GLY A 36 -2.97 -6.02 -3.45
N VAL A 37 -2.76 -6.14 -2.15
CA VAL A 37 -1.48 -6.57 -1.57
C VAL A 37 -1.51 -8.09 -1.42
N LYS A 38 -0.58 -8.77 -2.10
CA LYS A 38 -0.52 -10.22 -2.19
C LYS A 38 0.78 -10.76 -1.62
N THR A 39 0.75 -11.99 -1.12
CA THR A 39 1.98 -12.77 -0.91
C THR A 39 2.71 -12.97 -2.24
N SER A 40 4.00 -13.32 -2.18
CA SER A 40 4.77 -13.72 -3.38
C SER A 40 4.18 -14.93 -4.13
N LYS A 41 3.29 -15.69 -3.48
CA LYS A 41 2.54 -16.82 -4.08
C LYS A 41 1.17 -16.43 -4.65
N GLY A 42 0.80 -15.15 -4.60
CA GLY A 42 -0.43 -14.63 -5.20
C GLY A 42 -1.67 -14.65 -4.28
N VAL A 43 -1.54 -15.06 -3.01
CA VAL A 43 -2.64 -14.99 -2.03
C VAL A 43 -2.89 -13.53 -1.65
N LEU A 44 -4.13 -13.06 -1.77
CA LEU A 44 -4.55 -11.72 -1.36
C LEU A 44 -4.53 -11.61 0.17
N MET A 45 -3.84 -10.60 0.67
CA MET A 45 -3.69 -10.31 2.09
C MET A 45 -4.45 -9.04 2.47
N HIS A 46 -4.30 -7.96 1.72
CA HIS A 46 -4.91 -6.66 2.04
C HIS A 46 -5.42 -5.97 0.78
N GLU A 47 -6.51 -5.23 0.92
CA GLU A 47 -7.12 -4.43 -0.12
C GLU A 47 -7.13 -2.96 0.31
N ALA A 48 -6.64 -2.08 -0.56
CA ALA A 48 -6.52 -0.66 -0.25
C ALA A 48 -6.91 0.23 -1.43
N THR A 49 -7.11 1.52 -1.14
CA THR A 49 -7.29 2.54 -2.18
C THR A 49 -5.93 3.03 -2.68
N PHE A 50 -5.81 3.12 -4.00
CA PHE A 50 -4.66 3.73 -4.67
C PHE A 50 -4.74 5.26 -4.62
N TYR A 51 -3.61 5.86 -4.23
CA TYR A 51 -3.35 7.28 -4.32
C TYR A 51 -2.10 7.49 -5.16
N LYS A 52 -2.17 8.37 -6.16
CA LYS A 52 -1.03 8.61 -7.06
C LYS A 52 0.20 9.14 -6.31
N ASP A 53 -0.01 10.03 -5.35
CA ASP A 53 1.03 10.74 -4.62
C ASP A 53 0.51 11.23 -3.26
N GLN A 54 1.40 11.84 -2.47
CA GLN A 54 1.07 12.40 -1.16
C GLN A 54 0.00 13.51 -1.25
N ALA A 55 -0.06 14.27 -2.35
CA ALA A 55 -1.07 15.32 -2.51
C ALA A 55 -2.47 14.71 -2.63
N ALA A 56 -2.61 13.59 -3.35
CA ALA A 56 -3.87 12.83 -3.42
C ALA A 56 -4.28 12.26 -2.06
N VAL A 57 -3.33 11.76 -1.26
CA VAL A 57 -3.58 11.28 0.11
C VAL A 57 -4.08 12.43 1.00
N ASN A 58 -3.40 13.58 0.96
CA ASN A 58 -3.76 14.76 1.74
C ASN A 58 -5.15 15.31 1.34
N LYS A 59 -5.46 15.34 0.03
CA LYS A 59 -6.77 15.75 -0.49
C LYS A 59 -7.91 14.83 0.00
N ALA A 60 -7.60 13.56 0.25
CA ALA A 60 -8.55 12.62 0.84
C ALA A 60 -8.70 12.78 2.38
N GLY A 61 -7.96 13.70 3.00
CA GLY A 61 -8.02 13.96 4.44
C GLY A 61 -7.29 12.91 5.29
N ILE A 62 -6.47 12.06 4.68
CA ILE A 62 -5.75 10.98 5.37
C ILE A 62 -4.47 11.52 5.99
N LYS A 63 -4.25 11.20 7.27
CA LYS A 63 -3.03 11.50 8.02
C LYS A 63 -2.33 10.17 8.34
N ALA A 64 -1.44 9.76 7.45
CA ALA A 64 -0.65 8.53 7.58
C ALA A 64 0.82 8.85 7.31
N GLN A 65 1.73 8.16 8.02
CA GLN A 65 3.17 8.33 7.84
C GLN A 65 3.66 7.44 6.70
N LEU A 66 4.44 8.00 5.76
CA LEU A 66 5.14 7.20 4.77
C LEU A 66 6.25 6.41 5.44
N VAL A 67 6.19 5.08 5.33
CA VAL A 67 7.19 4.16 5.89
C VAL A 67 7.95 3.42 4.78
N PRO A 68 9.22 3.05 4.99
CA PRO A 68 9.96 2.17 4.07
C PRO A 68 9.42 0.74 4.13
N GLY A 69 9.64 -0.08 3.11
CA GLY A 69 9.23 -1.50 3.12
C GLY A 69 9.92 -2.35 4.18
N SER A 70 11.00 -1.86 4.79
CA SER A 70 11.62 -2.49 5.97
C SER A 70 10.79 -2.36 7.24
N GLN A 71 9.79 -1.46 7.28
CA GLN A 71 8.84 -1.35 8.39
C GLN A 71 7.99 -2.64 8.43
N PRO A 72 8.00 -3.38 9.55
CA PRO A 72 7.15 -4.56 9.71
C PRO A 72 5.68 -4.24 9.45
N TRP A 73 4.93 -5.26 9.04
CA TRP A 73 3.47 -5.19 8.99
C TRP A 73 2.90 -5.61 10.33
N GLY A 74 2.03 -4.78 10.92
CA GLY A 74 1.39 -5.06 12.21
C GLY A 74 2.35 -5.04 13.41
N GLU A 75 1.80 -5.28 14.60
CA GLU A 75 2.61 -5.67 15.76
C GLU A 75 2.96 -7.16 15.61
N GLN A 76 4.24 -7.50 15.65
CA GLN A 76 4.66 -8.88 15.88
C GLN A 76 4.29 -9.23 17.32
N LEU A 77 3.10 -9.79 17.52
CA LEU A 77 2.74 -10.49 18.75
C LEU A 77 3.59 -11.75 18.90
#